data_AF-A0A938C1M3-F1
#
_entry.id   AF-A0A938C1M3-F1
#
_cell.length_a   1.000
_cell.length_b   1.000
_cell.length_c   1.000
_cell.angle_alpha   90.00
_cell.angle_beta   90.00
_cell.angle_gamma   90.00
#
_symmetry.space_group_name_H-M   'P 1'
#
loop_
_entity.id
_entity.type
_entity.pdbx_description
1 polymer ?
#
loop_
_entity_poly.entity_id
_entity_poly.type
_entity_poly.pdbx_seq_one_letter_code
_entity_poly.pdbx_strand_id
1 'polypeptide(L)'
;MEIATIGLGAVIFLIFVALVFDFLNGFHDAANSIATIVSTRVLKPHQAVLLAAFFNFAAIFVFQLKVATTVGRGIVDPAVVDHYVIFGALSGAIAWNLITWYYGIPSSSSHALIGGLVGAAVAKSGAWVLVGSGLAKTIAFILVAPLLGMVLAATLMVAVSWLFMRSTPARVDKWFRQLQIISASLYSLGHGGNDAQKTIGIIWMLLIAAGMLGTAEPVPMWVVVSCYVTIALGTAFGGWRIVKTMGQRITRLKPVGGFCAETGGAMSLFLATGLGIPVSTTHTIAGSIAGVGAAQSVSAVRWGIAGSLVIAWILTIPCSAFIAAVAWWLAQHAL
;
A
#
# COMPACT_ATOMS: atom_id res chain seq x y z
N MET A 1 -34.99 -7.42 -7.03
CA MET A 1 -33.64 -6.89 -7.28
C MET A 1 -33.72 -6.02 -8.52
N GLU A 2 -33.93 -4.71 -8.37
CA GLU A 2 -33.64 -3.80 -9.46
C GLU A 2 -32.12 -3.70 -9.55
N ILE A 3 -31.53 -4.37 -10.53
CA ILE A 3 -30.16 -4.10 -10.93
C ILE A 3 -30.21 -2.68 -11.47
N ALA A 4 -29.71 -1.70 -10.71
CA ALA A 4 -29.50 -0.37 -11.25
C ALA A 4 -28.67 -0.56 -12.51
N THR A 5 -29.24 -0.28 -13.69
CA THR A 5 -28.52 -0.39 -14.96
C THR A 5 -27.51 0.73 -15.00
N ILE A 6 -26.34 0.50 -14.39
CA ILE A 6 -25.21 1.41 -14.45
C ILE A 6 -24.85 1.54 -15.93
N GLY A 7 -24.98 2.75 -16.48
CA GLY A 7 -24.65 2.99 -17.88
C GLY A 7 -23.20 2.59 -18.16
N LEU A 8 -22.95 1.96 -19.30
CA LEU A 8 -21.61 1.51 -19.70
C LEU A 8 -20.57 2.66 -19.62
N GLY A 9 -20.97 3.88 -19.95
CA GLY A 9 -20.14 5.08 -19.82
C GLY A 9 -19.69 5.35 -18.38
N ALA A 10 -20.58 5.17 -17.39
CA ALA A 10 -20.24 5.33 -15.97
C ALA A 10 -19.29 4.22 -15.50
N VAL A 11 -19.47 2.98 -15.95
CA VAL A 11 -18.54 1.88 -15.65
C VAL A 11 -17.16 2.18 -16.19
N ILE A 12 -17.04 2.56 -17.46
CA ILE A 12 -15.75 2.90 -18.10
C ILE A 12 -15.08 4.07 -17.37
N PHE A 13 -15.85 5.10 -17.02
CA PHE A 13 -15.34 6.25 -16.26
C PHE A 13 -14.81 5.83 -14.89
N LEU A 14 -15.53 4.99 -14.15
CA LEU A 14 -15.08 4.54 -12.83
C LEU A 14 -13.89 3.59 -12.90
N ILE A 15 -13.79 2.75 -13.93
CA ILE A 15 -12.57 1.98 -14.19
C ILE A 15 -11.39 2.95 -14.41
N PHE A 16 -11.57 3.99 -15.21
CA PHE A 16 -10.54 5.00 -15.41
C PHE A 16 -10.14 5.68 -14.10
N VAL A 17 -11.10 6.11 -13.27
CA VAL A 17 -10.81 6.70 -11.95
C VAL A 17 -10.09 5.71 -11.04
N ALA A 18 -10.45 4.43 -11.05
CA ALA A 18 -9.77 3.39 -10.29
C ALA A 18 -8.31 3.21 -10.76
N LEU A 19 -8.06 3.22 -12.07
CA LEU A 19 -6.71 3.19 -12.62
C LEU A 19 -5.92 4.46 -12.28
N VAL A 20 -6.54 5.63 -12.25
CA VAL A 20 -5.91 6.87 -11.75
C VAL A 20 -5.50 6.71 -10.28
N PHE A 21 -6.37 6.14 -9.43
CA PHE A 21 -6.02 5.81 -8.06
C PHE A 21 -4.83 4.85 -8.00
N ASP A 22 -4.81 3.80 -8.83
CA ASP A 22 -3.75 2.79 -8.85
C ASP A 22 -2.40 3.37 -9.31
N PHE A 23 -2.43 4.26 -10.29
CA PHE A 23 -1.27 5.01 -10.75
C PHE A 23 -0.74 5.90 -9.63
N LEU A 24 -1.62 6.67 -8.98
CA LEU A 24 -1.26 7.52 -7.85
C LEU A 24 -0.76 6.70 -6.67
N ASN A 25 -1.30 5.50 -6.44
CA ASN A 25 -0.80 4.60 -5.42
C ASN A 25 0.63 4.15 -5.74
N GLY A 26 0.87 3.68 -6.97
CA GLY A 26 2.20 3.33 -7.44
C GLY A 26 3.21 4.47 -7.30
N PHE A 27 2.78 5.70 -7.61
CA PHE A 27 3.57 6.94 -7.48
C PHE A 27 3.84 7.29 -6.01
N HIS A 28 2.81 7.30 -5.18
CA HIS A 28 2.89 7.68 -3.77
C HIS A 28 3.76 6.69 -2.98
N ASP A 29 3.51 5.39 -3.15
CA ASP A 29 4.13 4.32 -2.37
C ASP A 29 5.42 3.79 -3.02
N ALA A 30 5.81 4.28 -4.20
CA ALA A 30 7.17 4.10 -4.74
C ALA A 30 8.24 4.43 -3.71
N ALA A 31 7.98 5.43 -2.86
CA ALA A 31 8.85 5.85 -1.78
C ALA A 31 9.21 4.71 -0.81
N ASN A 32 8.28 3.80 -0.54
CA ASN A 32 8.48 2.70 0.41
C ASN A 32 9.54 1.71 -0.08
N SER A 33 9.57 1.45 -1.39
CA SER A 33 10.49 0.49 -2.00
C SER A 33 11.83 1.09 -2.41
N ILE A 34 11.91 2.40 -2.66
CA ILE A 34 13.14 3.04 -3.18
C ILE A 34 13.90 3.88 -2.13
N ALA A 35 13.25 4.35 -1.06
CA ALA A 35 13.88 5.29 -0.13
C ALA A 35 15.12 4.70 0.56
N THR A 36 15.09 3.42 0.93
CA THR A 36 16.20 2.72 1.60
C THR A 36 17.39 2.52 0.66
N ILE A 37 17.18 1.99 -0.55
CA ILE A 37 18.25 1.71 -1.51
C ILE A 37 18.88 2.99 -2.11
N VAL A 38 18.09 4.06 -2.24
CA VAL A 38 18.58 5.38 -2.67
C VAL A 38 19.30 6.09 -1.53
N SER A 39 18.79 6.05 -0.30
CA SER A 39 19.42 6.74 0.85
C SER A 39 20.73 6.11 1.31
N THR A 40 20.89 4.79 1.09
CA THR A 40 22.15 4.05 1.29
C THR A 40 23.12 4.19 0.12
N ARG A 41 22.69 4.86 -0.97
CA ARG A 41 23.48 5.09 -2.20
C ARG A 41 23.94 3.78 -2.85
N VAL A 42 23.10 2.75 -2.83
CA VAL A 42 23.35 1.50 -3.56
C VAL A 42 22.96 1.67 -5.02
N LEU A 43 21.80 2.28 -5.28
CA LEU A 43 21.33 2.62 -6.62
C LEU A 43 21.13 4.12 -6.78
N LYS A 44 21.29 4.58 -8.03
CA LYS A 44 20.86 5.93 -8.41
C LYS A 44 19.32 5.99 -8.42
N PRO A 45 18.72 7.17 -8.17
CA PRO A 45 17.27 7.34 -8.14
C PRO A 45 16.51 6.72 -9.33
N HIS A 46 16.96 6.94 -10.57
CA HIS A 46 16.31 6.37 -11.75
C HIS A 46 16.41 4.84 -11.83
N GLN A 47 17.54 4.26 -11.40
CA GLN A 47 17.71 2.79 -11.38
C GLN A 47 16.79 2.15 -10.36
N ALA A 48 16.67 2.76 -9.17
CA ALA A 48 15.79 2.25 -8.11
C ALA A 48 14.32 2.26 -8.54
N VAL A 49 13.89 3.32 -9.22
CA VAL A 49 12.51 3.45 -9.72
C VAL A 49 12.21 2.42 -10.81
N LEU A 50 13.11 2.21 -11.77
CA LEU A 50 12.93 1.19 -12.81
C LEU A 50 12.91 -0.23 -12.24
N LEU A 51 13.78 -0.53 -11.27
CA LEU A 51 13.78 -1.81 -10.56
C LEU A 51 12.44 -2.03 -9.84
N ALA A 52 11.98 -1.03 -9.08
CA ALA A 52 10.73 -1.12 -8.34
C ALA A 52 9.52 -1.28 -9.27
N ALA A 53 9.46 -0.54 -10.37
CA ALA A 53 8.40 -0.67 -11.38
C ALA A 53 8.37 -2.07 -12.01
N PHE A 54 9.54 -2.61 -12.39
CA PHE A 54 9.64 -3.96 -12.93
C PHE A 54 9.11 -5.02 -11.96
N PHE A 55 9.53 -4.98 -10.70
CA PHE A 55 9.09 -5.96 -9.70
C PHE A 55 7.64 -5.76 -9.25
N ASN A 56 7.13 -4.52 -9.25
CA ASN A 56 5.71 -4.25 -9.06
C ASN A 56 4.86 -4.94 -10.14
N PHE A 57 5.28 -4.87 -11.40
CA PHE A 57 4.61 -5.59 -12.49
C PHE A 57 4.78 -7.11 -12.36
N ALA A 58 6.00 -7.59 -12.09
CA ALA A 58 6.32 -9.02 -12.01
C ALA A 58 5.54 -9.76 -10.90
N ALA A 59 4.99 -9.03 -9.93
CA ALA A 59 4.16 -9.59 -8.87
C ALA A 59 2.92 -10.33 -9.39
N ILE A 60 2.44 -10.00 -10.60
CA ILE A 60 1.36 -10.73 -11.29
C ILE A 60 1.65 -12.22 -11.44
N PHE A 61 2.92 -12.62 -11.58
CA PHE A 61 3.33 -14.01 -11.80
C PHE A 61 3.56 -14.79 -10.50
N VAL A 62 3.54 -14.10 -9.34
CA VAL A 62 3.96 -14.68 -8.05
C VAL A 62 2.79 -14.81 -7.08
N PHE A 63 1.91 -13.81 -7.03
CA PHE A 63 0.85 -13.74 -6.02
C PHE A 63 -0.52 -14.12 -6.56
N GLN A 64 -1.26 -14.88 -5.75
CA GLN A 64 -2.66 -15.17 -5.95
C GLN A 64 -3.53 -13.98 -5.53
N LEU A 65 -4.71 -13.83 -6.14
CA LEU A 65 -5.62 -12.68 -5.98
C LEU A 65 -6.42 -12.67 -4.66
N LYS A 66 -5.82 -13.09 -3.54
CA LYS A 66 -6.50 -13.19 -2.24
C LYS A 66 -6.83 -11.83 -1.62
N VAL A 67 -5.96 -10.82 -1.81
CA VAL A 67 -6.19 -9.46 -1.29
C VAL A 67 -7.33 -8.80 -2.06
N ALA A 68 -7.42 -9.03 -3.37
CA ALA A 68 -8.52 -8.54 -4.20
C ALA A 68 -9.88 -9.05 -3.72
N THR A 69 -9.97 -10.33 -3.32
CA THR A 69 -11.18 -10.90 -2.70
C THR A 69 -11.55 -10.20 -1.40
N THR A 70 -10.57 -9.93 -0.54
CA THR A 70 -10.83 -9.24 0.73
C THR A 70 -11.29 -7.81 0.53
N VAL A 71 -10.70 -7.06 -0.41
CA VAL A 71 -11.14 -5.68 -0.72
C VAL A 71 -12.49 -5.69 -1.42
N GLY A 72 -12.72 -6.60 -2.36
CA GLY A 72 -13.94 -6.67 -3.16
C GLY A 72 -15.19 -7.12 -2.40
N ARG A 73 -15.05 -7.84 -1.28
CA ARG A 73 -16.20 -8.44 -0.54
C ARG A 73 -16.09 -8.41 0.98
N GLY A 74 -14.91 -8.15 1.51
CA GLY A 74 -14.62 -8.30 2.93
C GLY A 74 -14.79 -7.03 3.77
N ILE A 75 -15.01 -5.86 3.14
CA ILE A 75 -15.06 -4.58 3.87
C ILE A 75 -16.48 -4.00 3.94
N VAL A 76 -17.20 -4.03 2.82
CA VAL A 76 -18.58 -3.50 2.68
C VAL A 76 -19.42 -4.55 1.97
N ASP A 77 -20.68 -4.69 2.38
CA ASP A 77 -21.64 -5.57 1.71
C ASP A 77 -21.78 -5.16 0.22
N PRO A 78 -21.47 -6.05 -0.74
CA PRO A 78 -21.60 -5.74 -2.17
C PRO A 78 -23.02 -5.32 -2.59
N ALA A 79 -24.06 -5.72 -1.85
CA ALA A 79 -25.45 -5.43 -2.20
C ALA A 79 -25.80 -3.94 -2.15
N VAL A 80 -25.06 -3.15 -1.39
CA VAL A 80 -25.28 -1.70 -1.28
C VAL A 80 -24.40 -0.88 -2.23
N VAL A 81 -23.42 -1.52 -2.87
CA VAL A 81 -22.41 -0.80 -3.63
C VAL A 81 -22.98 -0.46 -5.00
N ASP A 82 -22.98 0.83 -5.33
CA ASP A 82 -23.32 1.35 -6.65
C ASP A 82 -22.18 2.22 -7.20
N HIS A 83 -22.39 2.80 -8.38
CA HIS A 83 -21.41 3.67 -9.02
C HIS A 83 -21.10 4.93 -8.19
N TYR A 84 -22.07 5.47 -7.43
CA TYR A 84 -21.84 6.62 -6.56
C TYR A 84 -20.94 6.27 -5.38
N VAL A 85 -21.15 5.12 -4.73
CA VAL A 85 -20.31 4.67 -3.61
C VAL A 85 -18.86 4.48 -4.07
N ILE A 86 -18.67 3.85 -5.22
CA ILE A 86 -17.33 3.63 -5.80
C ILE A 86 -16.68 4.95 -6.18
N PHE A 87 -17.43 5.87 -6.80
CA PHE A 87 -16.95 7.21 -7.10
C PHE A 87 -16.50 7.96 -5.84
N GLY A 88 -17.34 7.98 -4.80
CA GLY A 88 -17.03 8.63 -3.53
C GLY A 88 -15.80 8.03 -2.87
N ALA A 89 -15.71 6.69 -2.81
CA ALA A 89 -14.59 5.97 -2.22
C ALA A 89 -13.27 6.30 -2.91
N LEU A 90 -13.23 6.22 -4.25
CA LEU A 90 -12.02 6.53 -5.03
C LEU A 90 -11.67 8.02 -4.94
N SER A 91 -12.66 8.92 -5.00
CA SER A 91 -12.42 10.37 -4.90
C SER A 91 -11.83 10.74 -3.53
N GLY A 92 -12.36 10.19 -2.45
CA GLY A 92 -11.82 10.41 -1.10
C GLY A 92 -10.40 9.88 -0.94
N ALA A 93 -10.13 8.69 -1.47
CA ALA A 93 -8.80 8.08 -1.44
C ALA A 93 -7.78 8.88 -2.28
N ILE A 94 -8.13 9.24 -3.51
CA ILE A 94 -7.30 10.04 -4.42
C ILE A 94 -7.00 11.41 -3.81
N ALA A 95 -8.04 12.13 -3.35
CA ALA A 95 -7.87 13.46 -2.78
C ALA A 95 -6.95 13.44 -1.56
N TRP A 96 -7.14 12.47 -0.65
CA TRP A 96 -6.29 12.34 0.53
C TRP A 96 -4.83 11.98 0.18
N ASN A 97 -4.62 11.07 -0.79
CA ASN A 97 -3.28 10.73 -1.27
C ASN A 97 -2.57 11.95 -1.90
N LEU A 98 -3.29 12.78 -2.66
CA LEU A 98 -2.73 14.01 -3.24
C LEU A 98 -2.40 15.06 -2.17
N ILE A 99 -3.27 15.24 -1.17
CA ILE A 99 -3.04 16.15 -0.04
C ILE A 99 -1.78 15.73 0.71
N THR A 100 -1.71 14.47 1.12
CA THR A 100 -0.58 13.95 1.90
C THR A 100 0.73 13.97 1.11
N TRP A 101 0.69 13.63 -0.18
CA TRP A 101 1.83 13.81 -1.08
C TRP A 101 2.27 15.27 -1.20
N TYR A 102 1.34 16.22 -1.33
CA TYR A 102 1.65 17.64 -1.49
C TYR A 102 2.45 18.14 -0.28
N TYR A 103 2.03 17.77 0.94
CA TYR A 103 2.71 18.07 2.19
C TYR A 103 3.89 17.13 2.51
N GLY A 104 4.16 16.13 1.67
CA GLY A 104 5.24 15.16 1.86
C GLY A 104 5.07 14.29 3.12
N ILE A 105 3.83 14.08 3.56
CA ILE A 105 3.45 13.26 4.71
C ILE A 105 3.33 11.80 4.23
N PRO A 106 4.11 10.86 4.78
CA PRO A 106 3.99 9.45 4.42
C PRO A 106 2.68 8.86 4.95
N SER A 107 1.66 8.85 4.08
CA SER A 107 0.36 8.23 4.34
C SER A 107 0.28 6.83 3.73
N SER A 108 -0.80 6.12 4.04
CA SER A 108 -1.11 4.78 3.55
C SER A 108 -2.26 4.85 2.57
N SER A 109 -2.00 4.59 1.29
CA SER A 109 -3.04 4.50 0.26
C SER A 109 -4.07 3.41 0.58
N SER A 110 -3.66 2.31 1.23
CA SER A 110 -4.57 1.26 1.70
C SER A 110 -5.63 1.79 2.66
N HIS A 111 -5.19 2.62 3.62
CA HIS A 111 -6.09 3.17 4.63
C HIS A 111 -6.94 4.30 4.06
N ALA A 112 -6.40 5.06 3.10
CA ALA A 112 -7.17 6.06 2.36
C ALA A 112 -8.29 5.40 1.53
N LEU A 113 -8.01 4.27 0.87
CA LEU A 113 -9.01 3.52 0.11
C LEU A 113 -10.09 2.91 1.01
N ILE A 114 -9.68 2.27 2.12
CA ILE A 114 -10.62 1.65 3.05
C ILE A 114 -11.45 2.71 3.77
N GLY A 115 -10.83 3.81 4.20
CA GLY A 115 -11.54 4.96 4.74
C GLY A 115 -12.54 5.53 3.73
N GLY A 116 -12.13 5.70 2.47
CA GLY A 116 -13.02 6.14 1.40
C GLY A 116 -14.22 5.21 1.20
N LEU A 117 -13.99 3.90 1.14
CA LEU A 117 -15.04 2.90 0.98
C LEU A 117 -16.02 2.90 2.16
N VAL A 118 -15.49 2.93 3.39
CA VAL A 118 -16.31 3.02 4.62
C VAL A 118 -17.10 4.32 4.64
N GLY A 119 -16.48 5.45 4.34
CA GLY A 119 -17.13 6.76 4.36
C GLY A 119 -18.30 6.86 3.38
N ALA A 120 -18.08 6.45 2.12
CA ALA A 120 -19.13 6.46 1.10
C ALA A 120 -20.27 5.47 1.42
N ALA A 121 -19.94 4.25 1.88
CA ALA A 121 -20.95 3.24 2.22
C ALA A 121 -21.81 3.66 3.43
N VAL A 122 -21.18 4.21 4.47
CA VAL A 122 -21.88 4.71 5.67
C VAL A 122 -22.76 5.91 5.32
N ALA A 123 -22.31 6.80 4.43
CA ALA A 123 -23.11 7.92 3.98
C ALA A 123 -24.37 7.47 3.23
N LYS A 124 -24.27 6.42 2.40
CA LYS A 124 -25.41 5.87 1.65
C LYS A 124 -26.40 5.09 2.53
N SER A 125 -25.89 4.22 3.38
CA SER A 125 -26.69 3.15 3.98
C SER A 125 -26.37 2.90 5.44
N GLY A 126 -25.69 3.82 6.13
CA GLY A 126 -25.39 3.69 7.56
C GLY A 126 -24.33 2.63 7.90
N ALA A 127 -24.01 2.51 9.19
CA ALA A 127 -22.89 1.69 9.67
C ALA A 127 -23.13 0.17 9.64
N TRP A 128 -24.39 -0.28 9.52
CA TRP A 128 -24.74 -1.72 9.56
C TRP A 128 -24.27 -2.50 8.33
N VAL A 129 -23.88 -1.79 7.27
CA VAL A 129 -23.44 -2.34 5.99
C VAL A 129 -21.96 -2.75 5.98
N LEU A 130 -21.26 -2.35 7.03
CA LEU A 130 -19.85 -2.63 7.23
C LEU A 130 -19.63 -4.08 7.67
N VAL A 131 -18.72 -4.77 7.00
CA VAL A 131 -18.36 -6.15 7.34
C VAL A 131 -17.37 -6.11 8.51
N GLY A 132 -17.89 -6.26 9.73
CA GLY A 132 -17.12 -6.12 10.96
C GLY A 132 -15.87 -6.99 11.03
N SER A 133 -15.90 -8.21 10.47
CA SER A 133 -14.75 -9.13 10.48
C SER A 133 -13.58 -8.67 9.61
N GLY A 134 -13.83 -8.10 8.41
CA GLY A 134 -12.76 -7.59 7.56
C GLY A 134 -12.28 -6.20 7.97
N LEU A 135 -13.16 -5.36 8.51
CA LEU A 135 -12.77 -4.10 9.16
C LEU A 135 -11.90 -4.34 10.39
N ALA A 136 -12.27 -5.28 11.27
CA ALA A 136 -11.47 -5.62 12.43
C ALA A 136 -10.07 -6.11 12.03
N LYS A 137 -9.96 -6.96 11.01
CA LYS A 137 -8.66 -7.40 10.46
C LYS A 137 -7.85 -6.22 9.93
N THR A 138 -8.47 -5.35 9.15
CA THR A 138 -7.78 -4.17 8.58
C THR A 138 -7.27 -3.25 9.69
N ILE A 139 -8.13 -2.92 10.66
CA ILE A 139 -7.79 -2.03 11.77
C ILE A 139 -6.70 -2.67 12.65
N ALA A 140 -6.77 -3.97 12.92
CA ALA A 140 -5.72 -4.66 13.66
C ALA A 140 -4.36 -4.56 12.94
N PHE A 141 -4.34 -4.68 11.62
CA PHE A 141 -3.11 -4.60 10.82
C PHE A 141 -2.52 -3.19 10.70
N ILE A 142 -3.24 -2.14 11.10
CA ILE A 142 -2.64 -0.80 11.32
C ILE A 142 -1.51 -0.88 12.34
N LEU A 143 -1.70 -1.66 13.41
CA LEU A 143 -0.74 -1.86 14.49
C LEU A 143 0.15 -3.08 14.26
N VAL A 144 -0.42 -4.20 13.80
CA VAL A 144 0.32 -5.45 13.61
C VAL A 144 1.36 -5.34 12.50
N ALA A 145 1.05 -4.70 11.37
CA ALA A 145 2.00 -4.59 10.25
C ALA A 145 3.32 -3.88 10.61
N PRO A 146 3.32 -2.68 11.24
CA PRO A 146 4.57 -2.02 11.63
C PRO A 146 5.31 -2.80 12.73
N LEU A 147 4.61 -3.40 13.69
CA LEU A 147 5.23 -4.21 14.74
C LEU A 147 5.89 -5.47 14.18
N LEU A 148 5.20 -6.17 13.27
CA LEU A 148 5.74 -7.35 12.60
C LEU A 148 6.98 -6.98 11.78
N GLY A 149 6.90 -5.88 11.00
CA GLY A 149 8.05 -5.35 10.28
C GLY A 149 9.23 -5.01 11.19
N MET A 150 8.96 -4.38 12.34
CA MET A 150 9.95 -4.02 13.36
C MET A 150 10.63 -5.26 13.94
N VAL A 151 9.86 -6.25 14.40
CA VAL A 151 10.38 -7.48 15.01
C VAL A 151 11.20 -8.28 14.01
N LEU A 152 10.70 -8.48 12.79
CA LEU A 152 11.41 -9.24 11.75
C LEU A 152 12.73 -8.56 11.37
N ALA A 153 12.71 -7.24 11.13
CA ALA A 153 13.90 -6.51 10.74
C ALA A 153 14.93 -6.39 11.88
N ALA A 154 14.49 -6.21 13.12
CA ALA A 154 15.36 -6.24 14.30
C ALA A 154 16.04 -7.60 14.47
N THR A 155 15.26 -8.68 14.34
CA THR A 155 15.78 -10.06 14.44
C THR A 155 16.81 -10.34 13.34
N LEU A 156 16.52 -9.94 12.09
CA LEU A 156 17.47 -10.04 10.99
C LEU A 156 18.74 -9.23 11.25
N MET A 157 18.61 -8.01 11.76
CA MET A 157 19.76 -7.17 12.08
C MET A 157 20.66 -7.80 13.15
N VAL A 158 20.07 -8.37 14.20
CA VAL A 158 20.82 -9.12 15.23
C VAL A 158 21.50 -10.32 14.58
N ALA A 159 20.76 -11.19 13.87
CA ALA A 159 21.34 -12.38 13.24
C ALA A 159 22.51 -12.06 12.30
N VAL A 160 22.36 -11.05 11.45
CA VAL A 160 23.41 -10.57 10.54
C VAL A 160 24.61 -10.01 11.31
N SER A 161 24.38 -9.27 12.39
CA SER A 161 25.47 -8.71 13.20
C SER A 161 26.32 -9.80 13.84
N TRP A 162 25.70 -10.89 14.30
CA TRP A 162 26.41 -12.06 14.84
C TRP A 162 27.14 -12.84 13.75
N LEU A 163 26.51 -13.07 12.59
CA LEU A 163 27.12 -13.81 11.48
C LEU A 163 28.36 -13.09 10.91
N PHE A 164 28.33 -11.75 10.88
CA PHE A 164 29.41 -10.94 10.34
C PHE A 164 30.31 -10.29 11.41
N MET A 165 30.21 -10.70 12.68
CA MET A 165 30.97 -10.08 13.79
C MET A 165 32.49 -10.08 13.59
N ARG A 166 33.02 -11.06 12.83
CA ARG A 166 34.46 -11.19 12.52
C ARG A 166 34.86 -10.58 11.18
N SER A 167 33.92 -9.98 10.46
CA SER A 167 34.16 -9.38 9.14
C SER A 167 34.51 -7.90 9.26
N THR A 168 35.39 -7.42 8.37
CA THR A 168 35.72 -5.99 8.33
C THR A 168 34.55 -5.16 7.78
N PRO A 169 34.36 -3.91 8.25
CA PRO A 169 33.27 -3.05 7.77
C PRO A 169 33.23 -2.87 6.25
N ALA A 170 34.39 -2.80 5.60
CA ALA A 170 34.50 -2.67 4.14
C ALA A 170 33.98 -3.93 3.41
N ARG A 171 34.26 -5.13 3.95
CA ARG A 171 33.77 -6.38 3.36
C ARG A 171 32.26 -6.50 3.54
N VAL A 172 31.74 -6.16 4.71
CA VAL A 172 30.30 -6.11 4.99
C VAL A 172 29.60 -5.16 4.02
N ASP A 173 30.10 -3.93 3.87
CA ASP A 173 29.52 -2.94 2.94
C ASP A 173 29.47 -3.48 1.50
N LYS A 174 30.57 -4.09 1.02
CA LYS A 174 30.62 -4.68 -0.34
C LYS A 174 29.55 -5.73 -0.58
N TRP A 175 29.35 -6.66 0.36
CA TRP A 175 28.34 -7.72 0.23
C TRP A 175 26.92 -7.17 0.32
N PHE A 176 26.64 -6.34 1.32
CA PHE A 176 25.29 -5.85 1.57
C PHE A 176 24.82 -4.83 0.53
N ARG A 177 25.72 -4.15 -0.19
CA ARG A 177 25.33 -3.38 -1.39
C ARG A 177 24.68 -4.25 -2.46
N GLN A 178 25.19 -5.46 -2.68
CA GLN A 178 24.62 -6.38 -3.67
C GLN A 178 23.34 -7.05 -3.15
N LEU A 179 23.37 -7.52 -1.89
CA LEU A 179 22.20 -8.14 -1.26
C LEU A 179 21.03 -7.16 -1.13
N GLN A 180 21.30 -5.87 -0.91
CA GLN A 180 20.26 -4.86 -0.81
C GLN A 180 19.46 -4.69 -2.11
N ILE A 181 20.09 -4.90 -3.27
CA ILE A 181 19.37 -4.88 -4.56
C ILE A 181 18.32 -6.01 -4.58
N ILE A 182 18.67 -7.17 -4.05
CA ILE A 182 17.76 -8.32 -3.96
C ILE A 182 16.63 -8.04 -2.96
N SER A 183 16.94 -7.53 -1.77
CA SER A 183 15.90 -7.21 -0.78
C SER A 183 14.95 -6.10 -1.25
N ALA A 184 15.45 -5.07 -1.92
CA ALA A 184 14.63 -4.01 -2.51
C ALA A 184 13.74 -4.56 -3.63
N SER A 185 14.25 -5.51 -4.42
CA SER A 185 13.47 -6.22 -5.45
C SER A 185 12.34 -7.03 -4.83
N LEU A 186 12.63 -7.80 -3.77
CA LEU A 186 11.63 -8.58 -3.05
C LEU A 186 10.58 -7.69 -2.37
N TYR A 187 10.99 -6.58 -1.77
CA TYR A 187 10.07 -5.63 -1.18
C TYR A 187 9.15 -5.01 -2.25
N SER A 188 9.70 -4.62 -3.40
CA SER A 188 8.92 -4.12 -4.54
C SER A 188 7.96 -5.19 -5.08
N LEU A 189 8.39 -6.44 -5.16
CA LEU A 189 7.53 -7.56 -5.56
C LEU A 189 6.34 -7.73 -4.59
N GLY A 190 6.59 -7.62 -3.28
CA GLY A 190 5.55 -7.66 -2.25
C GLY A 190 4.61 -6.46 -2.28
N HIS A 191 5.14 -5.28 -2.58
CA HIS A 191 4.36 -4.07 -2.80
C HIS A 191 3.37 -4.27 -3.95
N GLY A 192 3.83 -4.65 -5.15
CA GLY A 192 2.94 -4.95 -6.28
C GLY A 192 1.92 -6.05 -5.96
N GLY A 193 2.36 -7.09 -5.24
CA GLY A 193 1.51 -8.23 -4.86
C GLY A 193 0.36 -7.88 -3.92
N ASN A 194 0.52 -6.88 -3.06
CA ASN A 194 -0.53 -6.42 -2.14
C ASN A 194 -1.35 -5.28 -2.74
N ASP A 195 -0.68 -4.30 -3.35
CA ASP A 195 -1.28 -3.00 -3.67
C ASP A 195 -2.09 -3.00 -4.96
N ALA A 196 -1.59 -3.64 -6.02
CA ALA A 196 -2.35 -3.77 -7.28
C ALA A 196 -3.70 -4.46 -7.05
N GLN A 197 -3.71 -5.43 -6.13
CA GLN A 197 -4.91 -6.20 -5.79
C GLN A 197 -6.02 -5.36 -5.16
N LYS A 198 -5.69 -4.23 -4.52
CA LYS A 198 -6.69 -3.35 -3.91
C LYS A 198 -7.56 -2.72 -5.00
N THR A 199 -6.94 -2.17 -6.04
CA THR A 199 -7.64 -1.62 -7.20
C THR A 199 -8.39 -2.71 -7.97
N ILE A 200 -7.77 -3.89 -8.13
CA ILE A 200 -8.46 -5.06 -8.73
C ILE A 200 -9.75 -5.38 -7.96
N GLY A 201 -9.72 -5.36 -6.62
CA GLY A 201 -10.89 -5.59 -5.78
C GLY A 201 -11.99 -4.55 -5.98
N ILE A 202 -11.65 -3.27 -6.16
CA ILE A 202 -12.61 -2.20 -6.41
C ILE A 202 -13.25 -2.32 -7.80
N ILE A 203 -12.46 -2.57 -8.84
CA ILE A 203 -12.99 -2.78 -10.20
C ILE A 203 -13.85 -4.04 -10.23
N TRP A 204 -13.46 -5.10 -9.51
CA TRP A 204 -14.27 -6.31 -9.40
C TRP A 204 -15.63 -6.03 -8.75
N MET A 205 -15.64 -5.28 -7.65
CA MET A 205 -16.87 -4.84 -6.97
C MET A 205 -17.75 -3.99 -7.90
N LEU A 206 -17.16 -3.10 -8.69
CA LEU A 206 -17.88 -2.31 -9.71
C LEU A 206 -18.56 -3.18 -10.75
N LEU A 207 -17.84 -4.16 -11.31
CA LEU A 207 -18.38 -5.04 -12.35
C LEU A 207 -19.53 -5.92 -11.83
N ILE A 208 -19.44 -6.36 -10.56
CA ILE A 208 -20.53 -7.06 -9.88
C ILE A 208 -21.73 -6.13 -9.68
N ALA A 209 -21.51 -4.91 -9.18
CA ALA A 209 -22.57 -3.92 -8.95
C ALA A 209 -23.29 -3.52 -10.26
N ALA A 210 -22.55 -3.48 -11.38
CA ALA A 210 -23.10 -3.20 -12.70
C ALA A 210 -23.84 -4.40 -13.33
N GLY A 211 -23.87 -5.56 -12.68
CA GLY A 211 -24.46 -6.79 -13.23
C GLY A 211 -23.68 -7.38 -14.42
N MET A 212 -22.44 -6.92 -14.66
CA MET A 212 -21.59 -7.40 -15.76
C MET A 212 -20.81 -8.66 -15.39
N LEU A 213 -20.76 -9.00 -14.10
CA LEU A 213 -20.05 -10.17 -13.59
C LEU A 213 -20.83 -10.78 -12.42
N GLY A 214 -20.95 -12.10 -12.37
CA GLY A 214 -21.57 -12.80 -11.23
C GLY A 214 -20.73 -12.72 -9.95
N THR A 215 -21.38 -12.86 -8.79
CA THR A 215 -20.70 -12.89 -7.47
C THR A 215 -19.83 -14.14 -7.25
N ALA A 216 -19.90 -15.16 -8.11
CA ALA A 216 -19.01 -16.32 -8.03
C ALA A 216 -17.91 -16.31 -9.11
N GLU A 217 -17.97 -15.38 -10.05
CA GLU A 217 -17.06 -15.34 -11.19
C GLU A 217 -15.70 -14.74 -10.81
N PRO A 218 -14.61 -15.28 -11.36
CA PRO A 218 -13.27 -14.74 -11.13
C PRO A 218 -13.10 -13.37 -11.80
N VAL A 219 -12.14 -12.60 -11.30
CA VAL A 219 -11.75 -11.32 -11.90
C VAL A 219 -11.25 -11.54 -13.33
N PRO A 220 -11.73 -10.77 -14.33
CA PRO A 220 -11.21 -10.84 -15.69
C PRO A 220 -9.72 -10.48 -15.77
N MET A 221 -8.96 -11.21 -16.59
CA MET A 221 -7.51 -11.01 -16.72
C MET A 221 -7.12 -9.61 -17.21
N TRP A 222 -7.95 -8.96 -18.02
CA TRP A 222 -7.68 -7.59 -18.46
C TRP A 222 -7.65 -6.60 -17.29
N VAL A 223 -8.50 -6.79 -16.27
CA VAL A 223 -8.50 -5.97 -15.05
C VAL A 223 -7.17 -6.17 -14.33
N VAL A 224 -6.78 -7.43 -14.14
CA VAL A 224 -5.54 -7.81 -13.45
C VAL A 224 -4.33 -7.18 -14.14
N VAL A 225 -4.18 -7.40 -15.45
CA VAL A 225 -3.07 -6.83 -16.22
C VAL A 225 -3.09 -5.31 -16.20
N SER A 226 -4.28 -4.69 -16.35
CA SER A 226 -4.40 -3.22 -16.35
C SER A 226 -3.92 -2.60 -15.03
N CYS A 227 -4.29 -3.16 -13.88
CA CYS A 227 -3.83 -2.67 -12.57
C CYS A 227 -2.32 -2.88 -12.41
N TYR A 228 -1.78 -4.07 -12.71
CA TYR A 228 -0.33 -4.32 -12.58
C TYR A 228 0.52 -3.43 -13.50
N VAL A 229 0.06 -3.13 -14.71
CA VAL A 229 0.72 -2.15 -15.59
C VAL A 229 0.61 -0.75 -15.00
N THR A 230 -0.56 -0.38 -14.50
CA THR A 230 -0.84 0.99 -14.03
C THR A 230 -0.07 1.33 -12.75
N ILE A 231 -0.03 0.43 -11.77
CA ILE A 231 0.80 0.62 -10.56
C ILE A 231 2.29 0.67 -10.90
N ALA A 232 2.76 -0.15 -11.85
CA ALA A 232 4.16 -0.15 -12.28
C ALA A 232 4.53 1.16 -12.99
N LEU A 233 3.64 1.68 -13.83
CA LEU A 233 3.79 3.00 -14.45
C LEU A 233 3.80 4.10 -13.38
N GLY A 234 2.86 4.08 -12.43
CA GLY A 234 2.84 5.01 -11.31
C GLY A 234 4.17 5.02 -10.56
N THR A 235 4.68 3.84 -10.23
CA THR A 235 5.98 3.68 -9.58
C THR A 235 7.12 4.22 -10.41
N ALA A 236 7.10 4.04 -11.73
CA ALA A 236 8.10 4.57 -12.66
C ALA A 236 8.19 6.11 -12.66
N PHE A 237 7.11 6.81 -12.31
CA PHE A 237 7.09 8.26 -12.15
C PHE A 237 7.66 8.72 -10.78
N GLY A 238 7.84 7.79 -9.85
CA GLY A 238 8.45 8.01 -8.54
C GLY A 238 7.51 8.67 -7.55
N GLY A 239 8.06 9.27 -6.49
CA GLY A 239 7.28 9.88 -5.40
C GLY A 239 8.16 10.82 -4.59
N TRP A 240 8.98 11.64 -5.27
CA TRP A 240 10.20 12.22 -4.71
C TRP A 240 10.02 13.08 -3.46
N ARG A 241 8.85 13.73 -3.30
CA ARG A 241 8.53 14.47 -2.08
C ARG A 241 8.50 13.54 -0.86
N ILE A 242 7.87 12.38 -1.00
CA ILE A 242 7.74 11.36 0.05
C ILE A 242 9.06 10.60 0.22
N VAL A 243 9.78 10.27 -0.87
CA VAL A 243 11.10 9.62 -0.81
C VAL A 243 12.06 10.42 0.08
N LYS A 244 12.07 11.75 -0.07
CA LYS A 244 12.90 12.65 0.76
C LYS A 244 12.49 12.64 2.23
N THR A 245 11.22 12.36 2.54
CA THR A 245 10.71 12.25 3.91
C THR A 245 10.94 10.86 4.52
N MET A 246 10.69 9.77 3.77
CA MET A 246 10.79 8.38 4.23
C MET A 246 12.22 7.84 4.32
N GLY A 247 13.20 8.54 3.77
CA GLY A 247 14.62 8.15 3.84
C GLY A 247 15.21 8.20 5.25
N GLN A 248 16.37 8.84 5.42
CA GLN A 248 17.13 8.83 6.69
C GLN A 248 16.47 9.56 7.89
N ARG A 249 15.15 9.81 7.85
CA ARG A 249 14.43 10.53 8.90
C ARG A 249 14.08 9.66 10.10
N ILE A 250 13.72 8.39 9.93
CA ILE A 250 13.40 7.49 11.06
C ILE A 250 14.69 7.03 11.74
N THR A 251 15.60 6.45 10.94
CA THR A 251 16.92 5.96 11.37
C THR A 251 17.92 6.14 10.23
N ARG A 252 19.19 6.42 10.54
CA ARG A 252 20.25 6.44 9.53
C ARG A 252 20.63 5.01 9.14
N LEU A 253 20.42 4.65 7.88
CA LEU A 253 20.70 3.31 7.37
C LEU A 253 22.03 3.24 6.62
N LYS A 254 22.79 2.18 6.89
CA LYS A 254 23.87 1.65 6.05
C LYS A 254 23.31 0.53 5.16
N PRO A 255 24.00 0.08 4.11
CA PRO A 255 23.47 -0.98 3.23
C PRO A 255 23.00 -2.25 3.96
N VAL A 256 23.73 -2.68 4.99
CA VAL A 256 23.31 -3.82 5.84
C VAL A 256 21.97 -3.58 6.54
N GLY A 257 21.76 -2.37 7.06
CA GLY A 257 20.49 -2.00 7.69
C GLY A 257 19.37 -1.83 6.68
N GLY A 258 19.67 -1.32 5.48
CA GLY A 258 18.73 -1.26 4.36
C GLY A 258 18.26 -2.66 3.95
N PHE A 259 19.20 -3.59 3.79
CA PHE A 259 18.89 -5.00 3.52
C PHE A 259 17.99 -5.63 4.58
N CYS A 260 18.31 -5.46 5.86
CA CYS A 260 17.50 -6.02 6.96
C CYS A 260 16.09 -5.41 7.00
N ALA A 261 15.97 -4.09 6.77
CA ALA A 261 14.69 -3.39 6.77
C ALA A 261 13.81 -3.83 5.60
N GLU A 262 14.35 -3.86 4.38
CA GLU A 262 13.64 -4.28 3.18
C GLU A 262 13.26 -5.76 3.24
N THR A 263 14.14 -6.63 3.73
CA THR A 263 13.87 -8.07 3.88
C THR A 263 12.78 -8.32 4.92
N GLY A 264 12.88 -7.71 6.11
CA GLY A 264 11.86 -7.82 7.15
C GLY A 264 10.51 -7.27 6.68
N GLY A 265 10.54 -6.16 5.94
CA GLY A 265 9.34 -5.58 5.34
C GLY A 265 8.73 -6.49 4.26
N ALA A 266 9.56 -7.08 3.39
CA ALA A 266 9.12 -8.00 2.34
C ALA A 266 8.50 -9.27 2.95
N MET A 267 9.13 -9.85 3.98
CA MET A 267 8.59 -10.99 4.71
C MET A 267 7.20 -10.71 5.29
N SER A 268 7.03 -9.53 5.92
CA SER A 268 5.74 -9.09 6.45
C SER A 268 4.69 -8.93 5.34
N LEU A 269 5.05 -8.29 4.22
CA LEU A 269 4.15 -8.13 3.06
C LEU A 269 3.76 -9.46 2.43
N PHE A 270 4.69 -10.40 2.29
CA PHE A 270 4.43 -11.70 1.67
C PHE A 270 3.50 -12.52 2.55
N LEU A 271 3.72 -12.50 3.87
CA LEU A 271 2.85 -13.16 4.83
C LEU A 271 1.44 -12.58 4.80
N ALA A 272 1.32 -11.24 4.87
CA ALA A 272 0.02 -10.57 4.80
C ALA A 272 -0.72 -10.86 3.48
N THR A 273 -0.01 -10.78 2.35
CA THR A 273 -0.57 -11.05 1.01
C THR A 273 -0.97 -12.52 0.87
N GLY A 274 -0.17 -13.46 1.39
CA GLY A 274 -0.48 -14.88 1.41
C GLY A 274 -1.73 -15.23 2.24
N LEU A 275 -1.98 -14.46 3.29
CA LEU A 275 -3.19 -14.50 4.11
C LEU A 275 -4.37 -13.70 3.52
N GLY A 276 -4.16 -13.00 2.40
CA GLY A 276 -5.18 -12.18 1.73
C GLY A 276 -5.50 -10.88 2.46
N ILE A 277 -4.64 -10.41 3.36
CA ILE A 277 -4.89 -9.24 4.19
C ILE A 277 -4.37 -7.98 3.46
N PRO A 278 -5.24 -6.99 3.17
CA PRO A 278 -4.79 -5.70 2.64
C PRO A 278 -4.02 -4.96 3.74
N VAL A 279 -2.73 -4.71 3.52
CA VAL A 279 -1.87 -4.05 4.51
C VAL A 279 -1.28 -2.76 3.95
N SER A 280 -0.77 -1.93 4.84
CA SER A 280 -0.01 -0.74 4.47
C SER A 280 1.46 -1.09 4.29
N THR A 281 1.97 -0.88 3.08
CA THR A 281 3.40 -0.98 2.77
C THR A 281 4.19 0.09 3.53
N THR A 282 3.65 1.32 3.60
CA THR A 282 4.17 2.45 4.38
C THR A 282 4.38 2.09 5.85
N HIS A 283 3.39 1.46 6.50
CA HIS A 283 3.54 1.08 7.92
C HIS A 283 4.58 -0.04 8.07
N THR A 284 4.54 -1.02 7.18
CA THR A 284 5.41 -2.19 7.23
C THR A 284 6.88 -1.78 7.12
N ILE A 285 7.25 -0.94 6.14
CA ILE A 285 8.64 -0.49 5.99
C ILE A 285 9.05 0.49 7.09
N ALA A 286 8.17 1.40 7.52
CA ALA A 286 8.48 2.31 8.62
C ALA A 286 8.77 1.55 9.91
N GLY A 287 7.98 0.52 10.20
CA GLY A 287 8.22 -0.43 11.30
C GLY A 287 9.56 -1.14 11.16
N SER A 288 9.85 -1.69 9.97
CA SER A 288 11.13 -2.37 9.71
C SER A 288 12.35 -1.45 9.84
N ILE A 289 12.29 -0.21 9.35
CA ILE A 289 13.37 0.77 9.53
C ILE A 289 13.58 1.09 11.01
N ALA A 290 12.49 1.32 11.76
CA ALA A 290 12.57 1.54 13.20
C ALA A 290 13.15 0.32 13.94
N GLY A 291 12.81 -0.90 13.51
CA GLY A 291 13.34 -2.15 14.06
C GLY A 291 14.85 -2.30 13.88
N VAL A 292 15.36 -1.98 12.68
CA VAL A 292 16.81 -1.95 12.42
C VAL A 292 17.53 -0.91 13.29
N GLY A 293 16.90 0.24 13.52
CA GLY A 293 17.42 1.26 14.43
C GLY A 293 17.46 0.77 15.87
N ALA A 294 16.34 0.25 16.37
CA ALA A 294 16.20 -0.24 17.74
C ALA A 294 17.17 -1.39 18.05
N ALA A 295 17.46 -2.26 17.09
CA ALA A 295 18.43 -3.36 17.23
C ALA A 295 19.88 -2.87 17.39
N GLN A 296 20.22 -1.67 16.91
CA GLN A 296 21.53 -1.06 17.14
C GLN A 296 21.54 -0.28 18.45
N SER A 297 20.57 0.64 18.60
CA SER A 297 20.28 1.31 19.86
C SER A 297 18.87 1.90 19.81
N VAL A 298 18.13 1.81 20.91
CA VAL A 298 16.78 2.41 21.01
C VAL A 298 16.81 3.93 20.75
N SER A 299 17.92 4.59 21.09
CA SER A 299 18.15 6.03 20.84
C SER A 299 18.47 6.37 19.37
N ALA A 300 18.83 5.39 18.53
CA ALA A 300 19.05 5.62 17.10
C ALA A 300 17.74 5.84 16.32
N VAL A 301 16.60 5.47 16.92
CA VAL A 301 15.27 5.73 16.36
C VAL A 301 14.81 7.13 16.76
N ARG A 302 14.42 7.94 15.78
CA ARG A 302 13.84 9.26 16.03
C ARG A 302 12.35 9.14 16.38
N TRP A 303 12.07 8.79 17.63
CA TRP A 303 10.71 8.50 18.12
C TRP A 303 9.69 9.63 17.89
N GLY A 304 10.11 10.90 17.94
CA GLY A 304 9.23 12.02 17.62
C GLY A 304 8.71 11.97 16.16
N ILE A 305 9.56 11.55 15.22
CA ILE A 305 9.16 11.38 13.82
C ILE A 305 8.29 10.12 13.67
N ALA A 306 8.67 9.00 14.29
CA ALA A 306 7.86 7.78 14.28
C ALA A 306 6.45 8.03 14.85
N GLY A 307 6.33 8.78 15.95
CA GLY A 307 5.05 9.17 16.54
C GLY A 307 4.22 10.06 15.60
N SER A 308 4.85 11.04 14.93
CA SER A 308 4.15 11.87 13.94
C SER A 308 3.59 11.08 12.76
N LEU A 309 4.28 10.01 12.34
CA LEU A 309 3.78 9.10 11.29
C LEU A 309 2.57 8.31 11.78
N VAL A 310 2.61 7.76 12.99
CA VAL A 310 1.46 7.05 13.57
C VAL A 310 0.22 7.93 13.64
N ILE A 311 0.38 9.21 14.01
CA ILE A 311 -0.73 10.17 14.01
C ILE A 311 -1.28 10.36 12.59
N ALA A 312 -0.42 10.57 11.59
CA ALA A 312 -0.83 10.70 10.19
C ALA A 312 -1.59 9.45 9.70
N TRP A 313 -1.17 8.26 10.13
CA TRP A 313 -1.83 7.00 9.79
C TRP A 313 -3.21 6.88 10.40
N ILE A 314 -3.38 7.24 11.67
CA ILE A 314 -4.68 7.24 12.35
C ILE A 314 -5.63 8.24 11.69
N LEU A 315 -5.15 9.43 11.33
CA LEU A 315 -5.96 10.47 10.67
C LEU A 315 -6.35 10.13 9.23
N THR A 316 -5.63 9.23 8.57
CA THR A 316 -5.86 8.89 7.16
C THR A 316 -7.26 8.31 6.93
N ILE A 317 -7.74 7.41 7.78
CA ILE A 317 -9.07 6.80 7.66
C ILE A 317 -10.20 7.83 7.81
N PRO A 318 -10.31 8.60 8.92
CA PRO A 318 -11.40 9.55 9.10
C PRO A 318 -11.39 10.67 8.06
N CYS A 319 -10.21 11.17 7.67
CA CYS A 319 -10.14 12.25 6.67
C CYS A 319 -10.55 11.76 5.27
N SER A 320 -10.06 10.59 4.82
CA SER A 320 -10.49 10.02 3.53
C SER A 320 -11.96 9.61 3.53
N ALA A 321 -12.47 9.08 4.65
CA ALA A 321 -13.88 8.76 4.83
C ALA A 321 -14.78 9.99 4.74
N PHE A 322 -14.39 11.09 5.38
CA PHE A 322 -15.12 12.35 5.33
C PHE A 322 -15.18 12.90 3.89
N ILE A 323 -14.05 12.95 3.19
CA ILE A 323 -14.01 13.42 1.79
C ILE A 323 -14.85 12.51 0.90
N ALA A 324 -14.80 11.19 1.12
CA ALA A 324 -15.59 10.24 0.35
C ALA A 324 -17.10 10.38 0.59
N ALA A 325 -17.53 10.62 1.82
CA ALA A 325 -18.93 10.87 2.15
C ALA A 325 -19.46 12.13 1.45
N VAL A 326 -18.66 13.21 1.45
CA VAL A 326 -18.99 14.45 0.74
C VAL A 326 -19.04 14.22 -0.77
N ALA A 327 -18.05 13.52 -1.34
CA ALA A 327 -18.00 13.23 -2.78
C ALA A 327 -19.18 12.35 -3.23
N TRP A 328 -19.54 11.34 -2.42
CA TRP A 328 -20.72 10.51 -2.65
C TRP A 328 -22.00 11.35 -2.63
N TRP A 329 -22.18 12.20 -1.61
CA TRP A 329 -23.36 13.05 -1.48
C TRP A 329 -23.50 14.00 -2.68
N LEU A 330 -22.41 14.65 -3.09
CA LEU A 330 -22.40 15.51 -4.26
C LEU A 330 -22.73 14.75 -5.53
N ALA A 331 -22.12 13.58 -5.74
CA ALA A 331 -22.37 12.78 -6.94
C ALA A 331 -23.83 12.34 -7.02
N GLN A 332 -24.45 11.93 -5.91
CA GLN A 332 -25.85 11.51 -5.89
C GLN A 332 -26.84 12.65 -6.17
N HIS A 333 -26.50 13.90 -5.80
CA HIS A 333 -27.40 15.05 -5.96
C HIS A 333 -27.12 15.87 -7.24
N ALA A 334 -25.95 15.70 -7.86
CA ALA A 334 -25.54 16.46 -9.04
C ALA A 334 -25.51 15.63 -10.34
N LEU A 335 -25.55 14.29 -10.27
CA LEU A 335 -25.52 13.35 -11.41
C LEU A 335 -26.69 12.38 -11.34
#